data_AF-A0A401ZXN2-F1
#
_entry.id   AF-A0A401ZXN2-F1
#
_cell.length_a   1.000
_cell.length_b   1.000
_cell.length_c   1.000
_cell.angle_alpha   90.00
_cell.angle_beta   90.00
_cell.angle_gamma   90.00
#
_symmetry.space_group_name_H-M   'P 1'
#
loop_
_entity.id
_entity.type
_entity.pdbx_description
1 polymer ?
#
loop_
_entity_poly.entity_id
_entity_poly.type
_entity_poly.pdbx_seq_one_letter_code
_entity_poly.pdbx_strand_id
1 'polypeptide(L)'
;MYLHDNLQVCLYALESRYPNHLVDINPGIIQTKGAALAGRRAAEVVKMLAMTTPHLLEAPAEMIIDHGACAIYLPHLSTTIPLCIIHCLGKLPPGGIPGEKNVQQKQLFPNVL
;
A
#
# COMPACT_ATOMS: atom_id res chain seq x y z
N MET A 1 3.41 2.71 -9.62
CA MET A 1 4.71 2.96 -8.97
C MET A 1 5.22 1.62 -8.51
N TYR A 2 6.44 1.29 -8.90
CA TYR A 2 7.16 0.11 -8.45
C TYR A 2 8.43 0.61 -7.75
N LEU A 3 8.72 0.06 -6.58
CA LEU A 3 9.93 0.38 -5.82
C LEU A 3 10.46 -0.91 -5.19
N HIS A 4 11.72 -1.22 -5.50
CA HIS A 4 12.46 -2.33 -4.92
C HIS A 4 13.59 -1.74 -4.10
N ASP A 5 13.45 -1.80 -2.78
CA ASP A 5 14.43 -1.29 -1.81
C ASP A 5 14.15 -1.99 -0.47
N ASN A 6 14.75 -1.55 0.63
CA ASN A 6 14.34 -2.03 1.94
C ASN A 6 12.94 -1.53 2.35
N LEU A 7 12.33 -2.21 3.31
CA LEU A 7 10.99 -1.90 3.81
C LEU A 7 10.87 -0.46 4.33
N GLN A 8 11.90 0.05 5.00
CA GLN A 8 11.90 1.41 5.54
C GLN A 8 11.79 2.46 4.43
N VAL A 9 12.59 2.31 3.37
CA VAL A 9 12.55 3.20 2.20
C VAL A 9 11.20 3.11 1.51
N CYS A 10 10.63 1.91 1.36
CA CYS A 10 9.28 1.74 0.80
C CYS A 10 8.22 2.49 1.61
N LEU A 11 8.23 2.36 2.94
CA LEU A 11 7.28 3.05 3.82
C LEU A 11 7.47 4.58 3.83
N TYR A 12 8.71 5.07 3.80
CA TYR A 12 8.96 6.52 3.68
C TYR A 12 8.54 7.07 2.32
N ALA A 13 8.78 6.32 1.24
CA ALA A 13 8.32 6.71 -0.09
C ALA A 13 6.78 6.75 -0.17
N LEU A 14 6.10 5.81 0.48
CA LEU A 14 4.65 5.79 0.63
C LEU A 14 4.14 7.04 1.36
N GLU A 15 4.68 7.33 2.54
CA GLU A 15 4.31 8.51 3.33
C GLU A 15 4.54 9.82 2.55
N SER A 16 5.68 9.93 1.87
CA SER A 16 6.04 11.15 1.13
C SER A 16 5.15 11.40 -0.08
N ARG A 17 4.82 10.36 -0.85
CA ARG A 17 4.07 10.49 -2.11
C ARG A 17 2.56 10.39 -1.91
N TYR A 18 2.13 9.66 -0.88
CA TYR A 18 0.74 9.37 -0.59
C TYR A 18 0.43 9.51 0.92
N PRO A 19 0.60 10.70 1.51
CA PRO A 19 0.54 10.91 2.97
C PRO A 19 -0.83 10.60 3.62
N ASN A 20 -1.89 10.54 2.81
CA ASN A 20 -3.24 10.23 3.30
C ASN A 20 -3.61 8.75 3.13
N HIS A 21 -2.71 7.92 2.59
CA HIS A 21 -2.98 6.50 2.43
C HIS A 21 -2.77 5.76 3.74
N LEU A 22 -3.63 4.76 3.95
CA LEU A 22 -3.56 3.90 5.11
C LEU A 22 -3.02 2.54 4.68
N VAL A 23 -2.43 1.81 5.62
CA VAL A 23 -1.95 0.46 5.42
C VAL A 23 -2.52 -0.49 6.45
N ASP A 24 -2.86 -1.68 5.97
CA ASP A 24 -3.19 -2.83 6.81
C ASP A 24 -2.02 -3.82 6.77
N ILE A 25 -1.50 -4.16 7.92
CA ILE A 25 -0.43 -5.13 8.09
C ILE A 25 -1.05 -6.53 8.18
N ASN A 26 -0.50 -7.47 7.43
CA ASN A 26 -0.99 -8.83 7.38
C ASN A 26 -0.52 -9.63 8.62
N PRO A 27 -1.44 -10.08 9.51
CA PRO A 27 -1.08 -10.87 10.68
C PRO A 27 -0.46 -12.24 10.34
N GLY A 28 -0.68 -12.72 9.12
CA GLY A 28 -0.09 -13.97 8.62
C GLY A 28 1.40 -13.86 8.30
N ILE A 29 1.93 -12.64 8.11
CA ILE A 29 3.36 -12.40 7.86
C ILE A 29 4.08 -11.97 9.13
N ILE A 30 3.47 -11.08 9.92
CA ILE A 30 4.01 -10.64 11.22
C ILE A 30 2.93 -10.75 12.29
N GLN A 31 3.27 -11.43 13.39
CA GLN A 31 2.45 -11.42 14.59
C GLN A 31 2.92 -10.31 15.54
N THR A 32 2.20 -9.20 15.60
CA THR A 32 2.42 -8.21 16.67
C THR A 32 1.43 -8.46 17.80
N LYS A 33 1.91 -8.74 19.00
CA LYS A 33 1.03 -8.90 20.17
C LYS A 33 0.37 -7.55 20.51
N GLY A 34 -0.95 -7.46 20.33
CA GLY A 34 -1.78 -6.37 20.86
C GLY A 34 -1.77 -5.05 20.09
N ALA A 35 -1.02 -4.92 18.98
CA ALA A 35 -1.09 -3.73 18.14
C ALA A 35 -2.23 -3.86 17.12
N ALA A 36 -3.06 -2.83 16.98
CA ALA A 36 -4.01 -2.75 15.88
C ALA A 36 -3.24 -2.78 14.55
N LEU A 37 -3.53 -3.75 13.69
CA LEU A 37 -2.81 -3.98 12.43
C LEU A 37 -3.42 -3.27 11.23
N ALA A 38 -4.63 -2.73 11.36
CA ALA A 38 -5.36 -2.08 10.27
C ALA A 38 -5.34 -0.55 10.39
N GLY A 39 -5.45 0.13 9.24
CA GLY A 39 -5.73 1.55 9.12
C GLY A 39 -4.61 2.48 9.57
N ARG A 40 -3.35 2.07 9.44
CA ARG A 40 -2.20 2.86 9.92
C ARG A 40 -1.60 3.76 8.85
N ARG A 41 -1.01 4.88 9.25
CA ARG A 41 -0.10 5.61 8.34
C ARG A 41 1.23 4.89 8.22
N ALA A 42 1.92 5.06 7.09
CA ALA A 42 3.20 4.41 6.85
C ALA A 42 4.25 4.81 7.91
N ALA A 43 4.26 6.09 8.33
CA ALA A 43 5.12 6.54 9.42
C ALA A 43 4.81 5.85 10.78
N GLU A 44 3.56 5.50 11.05
CA GLU A 44 3.16 4.78 12.27
C GLU A 44 3.62 3.31 12.22
N VAL A 45 3.61 2.70 11.03
CA VAL A 45 4.16 1.35 10.82
C VAL A 45 5.68 1.34 11.02
N VAL A 46 6.41 2.32 10.49
CA VAL A 46 7.87 2.42 10.71
C VAL A 46 8.17 2.49 12.21
N LYS A 47 7.49 3.36 12.96
CA LYS A 47 7.67 3.49 14.41
C LYS A 47 7.38 2.18 15.14
N MET A 48 6.28 1.51 14.78
CA MET A 48 5.92 0.23 15.38
C MET A 48 7.01 -0.83 15.14
N LEU A 49 7.42 -1.02 13.89
CA LEU A 49 8.44 -2.00 13.52
C LEU A 49 9.80 -1.69 14.13
N ALA A 50 10.19 -0.42 14.24
CA ALA A 50 11.43 -0.04 14.91
C ALA A 50 11.46 -0.47 16.40
N MET A 51 10.30 -0.50 17.06
CA MET A 51 10.18 -0.92 18.46
C MET A 51 10.07 -2.44 18.62
N THR A 52 9.34 -3.12 17.72
CA THR A 52 9.03 -4.55 17.91
C THR A 52 9.94 -5.48 17.13
N THR A 53 10.41 -5.05 15.95
CA THR A 53 11.00 -5.92 14.94
C THR A 53 11.92 -5.13 13.99
N PRO A 54 12.94 -4.42 14.50
CA PRO A 54 13.69 -3.42 13.73
C PRO A 54 14.42 -4.01 12.52
N HIS A 55 14.90 -5.25 12.61
CA HIS A 55 15.56 -5.94 11.51
C HIS A 55 14.70 -6.05 10.24
N LEU A 56 13.36 -6.02 10.39
CA LEU A 56 12.47 -6.10 9.24
C LEU A 56 12.47 -4.82 8.40
N LEU A 57 12.80 -3.67 8.99
CA LEU A 57 12.89 -2.40 8.28
C LEU A 57 14.02 -2.39 7.24
N GLU A 58 15.08 -3.15 7.49
CA GLU A 58 16.22 -3.31 6.58
C GLU A 58 16.00 -4.42 5.54
N ALA A 59 14.95 -5.22 5.69
CA ALA A 59 14.71 -6.35 4.81
C ALA A 59 14.31 -5.90 3.40
N PRO A 60 14.77 -6.60 2.34
CA PRO A 60 14.34 -6.34 0.97
C PRO A 60 12.82 -6.42 0.84
N ALA A 61 12.26 -5.40 0.21
CA ALA A 61 10.83 -5.21 0.02
C ALA A 61 10.51 -4.76 -1.41
N GLU A 62 9.30 -5.10 -1.83
CA GLU A 62 8.77 -4.69 -3.13
C GLU A 62 7.46 -3.94 -2.89
N MET A 63 7.42 -2.66 -3.24
CA MET A 63 6.21 -1.85 -3.17
C MET A 63 5.62 -1.66 -4.56
N ILE A 64 4.33 -1.98 -4.68
CA ILE A 64 3.53 -1.86 -5.89
C ILE A 64 2.34 -0.95 -5.58
N ILE A 65 2.16 0.11 -6.38
CA ILE A 65 0.98 0.97 -6.36
C ILE A 65 0.57 1.26 -7.81
N ASP A 66 -0.36 0.49 -8.32
CA ASP A 66 -0.95 0.66 -9.65
C ASP A 66 -2.47 0.40 -9.59
N HIS A 67 -3.11 0.25 -10.75
CA HIS A 67 -4.55 0.00 -10.84
C HIS A 67 -4.97 -1.41 -10.44
N GLY A 68 -4.06 -2.38 -10.44
CA GLY A 68 -4.31 -3.78 -10.09
C GLY A 68 -3.88 -4.17 -8.68
N ALA A 69 -2.84 -3.54 -8.14
CA ALA A 69 -2.29 -3.85 -6.83
C ALA A 69 -1.77 -2.60 -6.10
N CYS A 70 -2.05 -2.55 -4.81
CA CYS A 70 -1.56 -1.53 -3.87
C CYS A 70 -1.06 -2.26 -2.63
N ALA A 71 0.21 -2.64 -2.61
CA ALA A 71 0.76 -3.53 -1.60
C ALA A 71 2.28 -3.40 -1.43
N ILE A 72 2.77 -3.85 -0.27
CA ILE A 72 4.19 -4.05 0.01
C ILE A 72 4.42 -5.53 0.31
N TYR A 73 5.37 -6.14 -0.38
CA TYR A 73 5.79 -7.52 -0.20
C TYR A 73 7.16 -7.60 0.46
N LEU A 74 7.40 -8.71 1.16
CA LEU A 74 8.72 -9.11 1.64
C LEU A 74 9.08 -10.44 0.97
N PRO A 75 9.77 -10.43 -0.19
CA PRO A 75 9.98 -11.64 -0.99
C PRO A 75 10.65 -12.79 -0.25
N HIS A 76 11.45 -12.50 0.78
CA HIS A 76 12.10 -13.49 1.63
C HIS A 76 11.13 -14.23 2.58
N LEU A 77 9.94 -13.68 2.85
CA LEU A 77 8.87 -14.31 3.63
C LEU A 77 7.77 -14.86 2.74
N SER A 78 7.33 -14.07 1.76
CA SER A 78 6.32 -14.49 0.80
C SER A 78 6.38 -13.63 -0.46
N THR A 79 6.30 -14.28 -1.61
CA THR A 79 6.17 -13.64 -2.92
C THR A 79 4.72 -13.43 -3.34
N THR A 80 3.76 -14.08 -2.67
CA THR A 80 2.34 -14.06 -3.05
C THR A 80 1.46 -13.35 -2.02
N ILE A 81 1.85 -13.36 -0.75
CA ILE A 81 1.10 -12.73 0.33
C ILE A 81 1.80 -11.42 0.71
N PRO A 82 1.13 -10.26 0.58
CA PRO A 82 1.76 -9.00 0.93
C PRO A 82 1.91 -8.87 2.45
N LEU A 83 2.98 -8.18 2.85
CA LEU A 83 3.14 -7.70 4.21
C LEU A 83 2.09 -6.63 4.53
N CYS A 84 1.93 -5.64 3.64
CA CYS A 84 0.98 -4.56 3.80
C CYS A 84 0.04 -4.47 2.59
N ILE A 85 -1.25 -4.26 2.84
CA ILE A 85 -2.20 -3.77 1.85
C ILE A 85 -2.29 -2.26 2.00
N ILE A 86 -2.13 -1.52 0.89
CA ILE A 86 -2.21 -0.06 0.86
C ILE A 86 -3.60 0.35 0.40
N HIS A 87 -4.29 1.13 1.23
CA HIS A 87 -5.59 1.72 0.95
C HIS A 87 -5.43 3.10 0.32
N CYS A 88 -5.61 3.16 -0.99
CA CYS A 88 -5.50 4.38 -1.75
C CYS A 88 -6.78 5.24 -1.62
N LEU A 89 -6.66 6.37 -0.94
CA LEU A 89 -7.73 7.38 -0.88
C LEU A 89 -7.54 8.40 -2.00
N GLY A 90 -8.05 8.08 -3.19
CA GLY A 90 -8.34 9.02 -4.28
C GLY A 90 -7.24 9.29 -5.32
N LYS A 91 -5.95 9.25 -4.97
CA LYS A 91 -4.84 9.52 -5.91
C LYS A 91 -4.00 8.28 -6.19
N LEU A 92 -4.44 7.46 -7.15
CA LEU A 92 -3.51 6.55 -7.81
C LEU A 92 -2.60 7.37 -8.75
N PRO A 93 -1.33 6.98 -8.95
CA PRO A 93 -0.51 7.62 -9.99
C PRO A 93 -1.25 7.51 -11.34
N PRO A 94 -1.22 8.57 -12.18
CA PRO A 94 -1.90 8.53 -13.47
C PRO A 94 -1.38 7.32 -14.25
N GLY A 95 -2.28 6.37 -14.51
CA GLY A 95 -1.97 5.19 -15.28
C GLY A 95 -1.50 5.60 -16.66
N GLY A 96 -0.20 5.45 -16.93
CA GLY A 96 0.30 5.42 -18.29
C GLY A 96 -0.17 4.12 -18.93
N ILE A 97 -1.42 4.06 -19.37
CA ILE A 97 -1.89 3.05 -20.31
C ILE A 97 -1.77 3.70 -21.69
N PRO A 98 -0.83 3.28 -22.56
CA PRO A 98 -0.90 3.66 -23.96
C PRO A 98 -2.10 2.93 -24.57
N GLY A 99 -3.21 3.65 -24.63
CA GLY A 99 -4.41 3.22 -25.35
C GLY A 99 -5.40 2.47 -24.48
N GLU A 100 -6.31 3.20 -23.85
CA GLU A 100 -7.72 2.83 -23.90
C GLU A 100 -8.58 4.07 -23.68
N LYS A 101 -9.52 4.27 -24.60
CA LYS A 101 -10.25 5.51 -24.83
C LYS A 101 -11.32 5.68 -23.76
N ASN A 102 -11.50 6.94 -23.36
CA ASN A 102 -12.63 7.49 -22.61
C ASN A 102 -13.96 6.74 -22.83
N VAL A 103 -14.56 6.24 -21.76
CA VAL A 103 -16.01 6.11 -21.68
C VAL A 103 -16.48 7.02 -20.55
N GLN A 104 -16.96 8.20 -20.94
CA GLN A 104 -17.72 9.10 -20.09
C GLN A 104 -18.98 8.37 -19.61
N GLN A 105 -19.08 8.07 -18.33
CA GLN A 105 -20.35 7.70 -17.72
C GLN A 105 -21.11 8.97 -17.33
N LYS A 106 -21.86 9.47 -18.31
CA LYS A 106 -22.92 10.47 -18.13
C LYS A 106 -24.12 9.75 -17.50
N GLN A 107 -24.25 9.77 -16.18
CA GLN A 107 -25.50 9.33 -15.54
C GLN A 107 -26.52 10.46 -15.59
N LEU A 108 -27.36 10.36 -16.62
CA LEU A 108 -28.61 11.07 -16.80
C LEU A 108 -29.64 10.40 -15.87
N PHE A 109 -30.16 11.10 -14.87
CA PHE A 109 -31.36 10.66 -14.15
C PHE A 109 -32.59 10.99 -15.02
N PRO A 110 -33.46 10.04 -15.38
CA PRO A 110 -34.83 10.37 -15.70
C PRO A 110 -35.70 10.28 -14.44
N ASN A 111 -36.39 11.39 -14.16
CA ASN A 111 -37.55 11.43 -13.29
C ASN A 111 -38.71 10.62 -13.88
N VAL A 112 -39.67 10.32 -12.99
CA VAL A 112 -41.10 10.02 -13.22
C VAL A 112 -41.47 8.54 -13.37
N LEU A 113 -42.10 7.99 -12.32
CA LEU A 113 -43.56 7.81 -12.25
C LEU A 113 -44.03 7.77 -10.80
#